data_AF-A0A7K3ZS61-F1
#
_entry.id   AF-A0A7K3ZS61-F1
#
_cell.length_a   1.000
_cell.length_b   1.000
_cell.length_c   1.000
_cell.angle_alpha   90.00
_cell.angle_beta   90.00
_cell.angle_gamma   90.00
#
_symmetry.space_group_name_H-M   'P 1'
#
loop_
_entity.id
_entity.type
_entity.pdbx_description
1 polymer ?
#
loop_
_entity_poly.entity_id
_entity_poly.type
_entity_poly.pdbx_seq_one_letter_code
_entity_poly.pdbx_strand_id
1 'polypeptide(L)'
;MLPSSKPEMDTAFCVNWQGDRKSKYCRTCAVKGTPCYELWQRVQGLAESGFILVNKKSGRGFGHRYQLEPPKKNPMICYIQTLQDKHAHFGLPIEDFLYVTKTGLGGMYETPSRTKQQPFVGLLLSQIEGCVEGAMLVRMVMAIPQK
;
A
#
# COMPACT_ATOMS: atom_id res chain seq x y z
N MET A 1 -36.27 -3.35 -5.55
CA MET A 1 -34.89 -3.85 -5.69
C MET A 1 -34.10 -2.80 -6.45
N LEU A 2 -33.21 -2.06 -5.78
CA LEU A 2 -32.35 -1.08 -6.47
C LEU A 2 -31.28 -1.85 -7.27
N PRO A 3 -30.97 -1.45 -8.51
CA PRO A 3 -29.91 -2.09 -9.27
C PRO A 3 -28.58 -1.86 -8.53
N SER A 4 -27.90 -2.96 -8.19
CA SER A 4 -26.54 -2.93 -7.67
C SER A 4 -25.66 -2.29 -8.75
N SER A 5 -25.41 -0.99 -8.62
CA SER A 5 -24.49 -0.25 -9.48
C SER A 5 -23.14 -0.97 -9.38
N LYS A 6 -22.72 -1.63 -10.46
CA LYS A 6 -21.36 -2.17 -10.58
C LYS A 6 -20.41 -1.05 -10.16
N PRO A 7 -19.40 -1.32 -9.31
CA PRO A 7 -18.45 -0.29 -8.92
C PRO A 7 -17.81 0.26 -10.19
N GLU A 8 -18.15 1.50 -10.53
CA GLU A 8 -17.50 2.21 -11.62
C GLU A 8 -16.05 2.43 -11.21
N MET A 9 -15.13 1.98 -12.05
CA MET A 9 -13.69 2.14 -11.82
C MET A 9 -13.40 3.62 -11.63
N ASP A 10 -12.67 3.96 -10.57
CA ASP A 10 -12.21 5.32 -10.33
C ASP A 10 -11.11 5.64 -11.34
N THR A 11 -11.53 6.08 -12.53
CA THR A 11 -10.65 6.39 -13.66
C THR A 11 -9.66 7.51 -13.35
N ALA A 12 -10.01 8.44 -12.46
CA ALA A 12 -9.12 9.49 -11.97
C ALA A 12 -7.99 8.91 -11.09
N PHE A 13 -8.34 7.97 -10.21
CA PHE A 13 -7.35 7.18 -9.46
C PHE A 13 -6.50 6.31 -10.39
N CYS A 14 -7.15 5.67 -11.35
CA CYS A 14 -6.62 4.63 -12.22
C CYS A 14 -5.90 5.11 -13.49
N VAL A 15 -5.84 6.41 -13.77
CA VAL A 15 -5.29 6.92 -15.05
C VAL A 15 -3.87 6.43 -15.35
N ASN A 16 -3.09 6.12 -14.32
CA ASN A 16 -1.71 5.62 -14.44
C ASN A 16 -1.54 4.16 -13.99
N TRP A 17 -2.63 3.47 -13.64
CA TRP A 17 -2.61 2.13 -13.05
C TRP A 17 -3.59 1.21 -13.77
N GLN A 18 -3.34 -0.09 -13.77
CA GLN A 18 -4.25 -1.07 -14.36
C GLN A 18 -5.30 -1.52 -13.33
N GLY A 19 -6.57 -1.37 -13.69
CA GLY A 19 -7.72 -1.87 -12.94
C GLY A 19 -8.49 -2.89 -13.75
N ASP A 20 -9.27 -3.75 -13.08
CA ASP A 20 -10.28 -4.58 -13.73
C ASP A 20 -11.65 -3.91 -13.60
N ARG A 21 -12.56 -4.07 -14.57
CA ARG A 21 -13.92 -3.51 -14.51
C ARG A 21 -14.79 -4.09 -13.38
N LYS A 22 -14.23 -5.00 -12.57
CA LYS A 22 -14.89 -5.61 -11.41
C LYS A 22 -14.44 -4.95 -10.10
N SER A 23 -13.44 -4.08 -10.15
CA SER A 23 -12.81 -3.43 -8.99
C SER A 23 -12.84 -1.92 -9.16
N LYS A 24 -13.22 -1.23 -8.08
CA LYS A 24 -13.30 0.23 -8.07
C LYS A 24 -11.92 0.89 -8.19
N TYR A 25 -10.87 0.24 -7.73
CA TYR A 25 -9.51 0.78 -7.64
C TYR A 25 -8.51 -0.05 -8.44
N CYS A 26 -7.37 0.55 -8.74
CA CYS A 26 -6.36 -0.08 -9.56
C CYS A 26 -5.43 -1.00 -8.78
N ARG A 27 -5.17 -2.17 -9.37
CA ARG A 27 -4.49 -3.30 -8.73
C ARG A 27 -3.06 -3.51 -9.17
N THR A 28 -2.66 -2.94 -10.29
CA THR A 28 -1.34 -3.17 -10.84
C THR A 28 -0.73 -1.89 -11.38
N CYS A 29 0.58 -1.78 -11.22
CA CYS A 29 1.37 -0.84 -11.98
C CYS A 29 1.55 -1.38 -13.39
N ALA A 30 1.02 -0.67 -14.38
CA ALA A 30 0.86 -1.21 -15.73
C ALA A 30 2.20 -1.53 -16.42
N VAL A 31 3.29 -0.84 -16.04
CA VAL A 31 4.58 -0.92 -16.74
C VAL A 31 5.76 -0.79 -15.78
N LYS A 32 6.77 -1.66 -15.92
CA LYS A 32 8.08 -1.53 -15.24
C LYS A 32 8.72 -0.17 -15.57
N GLY A 33 9.35 0.48 -14.60
CA GLY A 33 9.89 1.84 -14.76
C GLY A 33 8.88 2.97 -14.50
N THR A 34 7.59 2.66 -14.26
CA THR A 34 6.65 3.68 -13.78
C THR A 34 6.88 3.97 -12.30
N PRO A 35 6.64 5.22 -11.82
CA PRO A 35 6.89 5.58 -10.43
C PRO A 35 6.23 4.65 -9.40
N CYS A 36 5.03 4.15 -9.68
CA CYS A 36 4.35 3.24 -8.78
C CYS A 36 4.97 1.84 -8.77
N TYR A 37 5.46 1.35 -9.92
CA TYR A 37 6.13 0.06 -10.02
C TYR A 37 7.44 0.11 -9.23
N GLU A 38 8.23 1.15 -9.46
CA GLU A 38 9.51 1.36 -8.77
C GLU A 38 9.30 1.57 -7.26
N LEU A 39 8.25 2.30 -6.86
CA LEU A 39 7.90 2.45 -5.45
C LEU A 39 7.53 1.10 -4.82
N TRP A 40 6.74 0.27 -5.50
CA TRP A 40 6.40 -1.08 -5.01
C TRP A 40 7.61 -2.03 -4.96
N GLN A 41 8.50 -1.96 -5.96
CA GLN A 41 9.76 -2.72 -5.94
C GLN A 41 10.61 -2.37 -4.71
N ARG A 42 10.64 -1.10 -4.29
CA ARG A 42 11.33 -0.71 -3.04
C ARG A 42 10.68 -1.32 -1.81
N VAL A 43 9.35 -1.39 -1.75
CA VAL A 43 8.64 -2.10 -0.67
C VAL A 43 9.02 -3.57 -0.65
N GLN A 44 9.04 -4.23 -1.81
CA GLN A 44 9.45 -5.63 -1.91
C GLN A 44 10.92 -5.83 -1.50
N GLY A 45 11.83 -4.95 -1.91
CA GLY A 45 13.23 -5.01 -1.50
C GLY A 45 13.42 -4.85 0.02
N LEU A 46 12.65 -3.96 0.66
CA LEU A 46 12.62 -3.87 2.12
C LEU A 46 12.13 -5.20 2.73
N ALA A 47 11.10 -5.81 2.15
CA ALA A 47 10.54 -7.06 2.63
C ALA A 47 11.57 -8.21 2.53
N GLU A 48 12.30 -8.28 1.41
CA GLU A 48 13.37 -9.26 1.18
C GLU A 48 14.54 -9.09 2.16
N SER A 49 14.84 -7.86 2.57
CA SER A 49 15.86 -7.60 3.60
C SER A 49 15.43 -7.98 5.03
N GLY A 50 14.19 -8.42 5.23
CA GLY A 50 13.61 -8.69 6.54
C GLY A 50 13.40 -7.42 7.37
N PHE A 51 13.04 -6.31 6.71
CA PHE A 51 12.95 -5.01 7.35
C PHE A 51 11.92 -4.98 8.50
N ILE A 52 12.31 -4.35 9.61
CA ILE A 52 11.47 -4.19 10.79
C ILE A 52 10.95 -2.75 10.87
N LEU A 53 9.64 -2.60 10.72
CA LEU A 53 8.91 -1.36 10.94
C LEU A 53 8.74 -1.14 12.45
N VAL A 54 9.26 -0.03 12.95
CA VAL A 54 9.11 0.36 14.36
C VAL A 54 8.08 1.48 14.48
N ASN A 55 6.96 1.18 15.12
CA ASN A 55 5.96 2.20 15.42
C ASN A 55 6.36 2.95 16.70
N LYS A 56 6.87 4.16 16.54
CA LYS A 56 7.27 5.03 17.67
C LYS A 56 6.10 5.78 18.31
N LYS A 57 4.88 5.70 17.77
CA LYS A 57 3.70 6.35 18.37
C LYS A 57 3.31 5.59 19.64
N SER A 58 3.27 6.30 20.76
CA SER A 58 2.77 5.79 22.04
C SER A 58 1.25 5.57 21.97
N GLY A 59 0.79 4.34 22.15
CA GLY A 59 -0.64 3.99 22.20
C GLY A 59 -0.87 2.48 22.27
N ARG A 60 -1.96 2.04 22.94
CA ARG A 60 -2.24 0.62 23.24
C ARG A 60 -2.77 -0.21 22.05
N GLY A 61 -3.07 0.42 20.91
CA GLY A 61 -3.84 -0.21 19.83
C GLY A 61 -3.02 -0.84 18.69
N PHE A 62 -1.72 -0.58 18.61
CA PHE A 62 -0.85 -1.09 17.56
C PHE A 62 0.44 -1.58 18.21
N GLY A 63 0.85 -2.81 17.87
CA GLY A 63 2.17 -3.33 18.22
C GLY A 63 3.28 -2.33 17.87
N HIS A 64 4.43 -2.47 18.53
CA HIS A 64 5.54 -1.53 18.39
C HIS A 64 6.51 -1.93 17.28
N ARG A 65 6.45 -3.18 16.80
CA ARG A 65 7.42 -3.76 15.88
C ARG A 65 6.74 -4.73 14.93
N TYR A 66 6.92 -4.51 13.64
CA TYR A 66 6.37 -5.35 12.60
C TYR A 66 7.48 -5.76 11.63
N GLN A 67 7.47 -7.00 11.20
CA GLN A 67 8.35 -7.46 10.13
C GLN A 67 7.59 -7.43 8.82
N LEU A 68 8.18 -6.79 7.81
CA LEU A 68 7.70 -6.88 6.45
C LEU A 68 8.25 -8.17 5.82
N GLU A 69 7.36 -9.01 5.33
CA GLU A 69 7.69 -10.27 4.67
C GLU A 69 7.44 -10.16 3.16
N PRO A 70 8.31 -10.77 2.34
CA PRO A 70 8.20 -10.68 0.90
C PRO A 70 6.95 -11.43 0.39
N PRO A 71 6.56 -11.17 -0.86
CA PRO A 71 5.49 -11.91 -1.50
C PRO A 71 5.74 -13.42 -1.48
N LYS A 72 4.71 -14.20 -1.14
CA LYS A 72 4.78 -15.68 -1.12
C LYS A 72 4.32 -16.29 -2.44
N LYS A 73 3.00 -16.26 -2.70
CA LYS A 73 2.38 -16.79 -3.93
C LYS A 73 1.92 -15.71 -4.90
N ASN A 74 1.53 -14.54 -4.38
CA ASN A 74 1.03 -13.43 -5.17
C ASN A 74 2.04 -12.26 -5.09
N PRO A 75 2.71 -11.89 -6.20
CA PRO A 75 3.70 -10.80 -6.20
C PRO A 75 3.09 -9.44 -5.85
N MET A 76 1.77 -9.30 -5.87
CA MET A 76 1.06 -8.06 -5.56
C MET A 76 0.77 -7.88 -4.07
N ILE A 77 1.19 -8.83 -3.22
CA ILE A 77 0.91 -8.80 -1.77
C ILE A 77 2.20 -9.06 -1.00
N CYS A 78 2.68 -8.06 -0.27
CA CYS A 78 3.63 -8.28 0.83
C CYS A 78 2.85 -8.63 2.10
N TYR A 79 3.50 -9.20 3.10
CA TYR A 79 2.84 -9.52 4.37
C TYR A 79 3.48 -8.77 5.52
N ILE A 80 2.68 -8.49 6.55
CA ILE A 80 3.13 -7.84 7.75
C ILE A 80 2.85 -8.78 8.91
N GLN A 81 3.92 -9.14 9.62
CA GLN A 81 3.88 -9.94 10.83
C GLN A 81 4.13 -9.02 12.02
N THR A 82 3.22 -8.98 13.01
CA THR A 82 3.59 -8.36 14.29
C THR A 82 4.56 -9.26 15.04
N LEU A 83 5.60 -8.65 15.61
CA LEU A 83 6.58 -9.36 16.42
C LEU A 83 6.12 -9.55 17.87
N GLN A 84 5.03 -8.90 18.28
CA GLN A 84 4.41 -9.10 19.59
C GLN A 84 3.50 -10.32 19.64
N ASP A 85 2.87 -10.67 18.53
CA ASP A 85 1.96 -11.81 18.42
C ASP A 85 2.19 -12.55 17.10
N LYS A 86 2.72 -13.77 17.19
CA LYS A 86 3.04 -14.59 16.01
C LYS A 86 1.79 -15.01 15.21
N HIS A 87 0.59 -14.88 15.76
CA HIS A 87 -0.65 -15.21 15.06
C HIS A 87 -1.23 -14.03 14.27
N ALA A 88 -0.80 -12.81 14.56
CA ALA A 88 -1.29 -11.62 13.88
C ALA A 88 -0.43 -11.32 12.64
N HIS A 89 -0.90 -11.86 11.52
CA HIS A 89 -0.29 -11.80 10.19
C HIS A 89 -1.33 -11.34 9.17
N PHE A 90 -1.02 -10.29 8.42
CA PHE A 90 -1.96 -9.72 7.45
C PHE A 90 -1.27 -9.26 6.17
N GLY A 91 -2.02 -9.24 5.07
CA GLY A 91 -1.53 -8.80 3.77
C GLY A 91 -1.52 -7.29 3.65
N LEU A 92 -0.50 -6.78 2.96
CA LEU A 92 -0.45 -5.44 2.37
C LEU A 92 -0.48 -5.60 0.84
N PRO A 93 -1.67 -5.52 0.22
CA PRO A 93 -1.78 -5.45 -1.23
C PRO A 93 -1.17 -4.16 -1.77
N ILE A 94 -0.55 -4.23 -2.95
CA ILE A 94 -0.08 -3.04 -3.69
C ILE A 94 -1.21 -2.03 -3.90
N GLU A 95 -2.43 -2.50 -4.15
CA GLU A 95 -3.63 -1.66 -4.33
C GLU A 95 -3.88 -0.77 -3.11
N ASP A 96 -3.86 -1.35 -1.90
CA ASP A 96 -4.04 -0.57 -0.67
C ASP A 96 -2.85 0.33 -0.40
N PHE A 97 -1.62 -0.14 -0.64
CA PHE A 97 -0.42 0.67 -0.46
C PHE A 97 -0.45 1.93 -1.34
N LEU A 98 -0.77 1.79 -2.62
CA LEU A 98 -0.88 2.91 -3.56
C LEU A 98 -2.05 3.82 -3.21
N TYR A 99 -3.18 3.25 -2.80
CA TYR A 99 -4.35 4.02 -2.37
C TYR A 99 -4.02 4.93 -1.19
N VAL A 100 -3.45 4.37 -0.14
CA VAL A 100 -3.08 5.12 1.06
C VAL A 100 -1.98 6.14 0.74
N THR A 101 -1.01 5.78 -0.11
CA THR A 101 0.06 6.71 -0.54
C THR A 101 -0.52 7.92 -1.25
N LYS A 102 -1.47 7.72 -2.17
CA LYS A 102 -2.07 8.82 -2.95
C LYS A 102 -3.03 9.67 -2.14
N THR A 103 -3.87 9.05 -1.31
CA THR A 103 -5.01 9.72 -0.66
C THR A 103 -4.72 10.13 0.79
N GLY A 104 -3.76 9.50 1.44
CA GLY A 104 -3.57 9.56 2.89
C GLY A 104 -4.66 8.83 3.71
N LEU A 105 -5.69 8.30 3.05
CA LEU A 105 -6.81 7.58 3.66
C LEU A 105 -6.48 6.09 3.75
N GLY A 106 -6.65 5.50 4.93
CA GLY A 106 -6.31 4.09 5.16
C GLY A 106 -6.81 3.52 6.46
N GLY A 107 -7.84 4.15 7.03
CA GLY A 107 -8.64 3.62 8.11
C GLY A 107 -9.47 2.40 7.67
N MET A 108 -10.18 1.83 8.64
CA MET A 108 -11.09 0.71 8.38
C MET A 108 -12.19 1.16 7.42
N TYR A 109 -12.48 0.38 6.38
CA TYR A 109 -13.40 0.70 5.28
C TYR A 109 -12.99 1.80 4.30
N GLU A 110 -11.85 2.47 4.51
CA GLU A 110 -11.36 3.52 3.59
C GLU A 110 -10.51 2.95 2.46
N THR A 111 -9.91 1.77 2.67
CA THR A 111 -9.07 1.11 1.67
C THR A 111 -9.88 0.21 0.72
N PRO A 112 -9.34 -0.09 -0.47
CA PRO A 112 -9.88 -1.06 -1.40
C PRO A 112 -10.20 -2.42 -0.77
N SER A 113 -9.29 -2.98 0.03
CA SER A 113 -9.53 -4.23 0.77
C SER A 113 -10.42 -4.06 2.01
N ARG A 114 -10.81 -2.82 2.34
CA ARG A 114 -11.55 -2.43 3.55
C ARG A 114 -10.84 -2.77 4.86
N THR A 115 -9.52 -2.89 4.81
CA THR A 115 -8.64 -3.12 5.98
C THR A 115 -7.93 -1.85 6.42
N LYS A 116 -7.52 -1.77 7.69
CA LYS A 116 -6.79 -0.62 8.23
C LYS A 116 -5.31 -0.73 7.87
N GLN A 117 -4.87 0.04 6.89
CA GLN A 117 -3.50 -0.03 6.34
C GLN A 117 -2.67 1.22 6.62
N GLN A 118 -3.30 2.35 6.95
CA GLN A 118 -2.64 3.64 7.17
C GLN A 118 -1.44 3.58 8.13
N PRO A 119 -1.52 2.91 9.30
CA PRO A 119 -0.40 2.87 10.22
C PRO A 119 0.85 2.25 9.61
N PHE A 120 0.71 1.25 8.73
CA PHE A 120 1.82 0.51 8.16
C PHE A 120 2.38 1.20 6.93
N VAL A 121 1.50 1.68 6.05
CA VAL A 121 1.90 2.43 4.85
C VAL A 121 2.63 3.71 5.26
N GLY A 122 2.15 4.44 6.28
CA GLY A 122 2.83 5.63 6.77
C GLY A 122 4.26 5.35 7.28
N LEU A 123 4.47 4.21 7.96
CA LEU A 123 5.80 3.80 8.41
C LEU A 123 6.72 3.42 7.23
N LEU A 124 6.19 2.74 6.23
CA LEU A 124 6.93 2.38 5.01
C LEU A 124 7.33 3.63 4.22
N LEU A 125 6.41 4.57 4.03
CA LEU A 125 6.68 5.82 3.32
C LEU A 125 7.76 6.63 4.03
N SER A 126 7.67 6.79 5.35
CA SER A 126 8.71 7.50 6.13
C SER A 126 10.09 6.86 5.99
N GLN A 127 10.17 5.54 5.81
CA GLN A 127 11.43 4.85 5.56
C GLN A 127 11.94 5.10 4.13
N ILE A 128 11.06 4.99 3.13
CA ILE A 128 11.41 5.17 1.71
C ILE A 128 11.82 6.62 1.42
N GLU A 129 11.14 7.59 2.00
CA GLU A 129 11.43 9.02 1.90
C GLU A 129 12.76 9.42 2.56
N GLY A 130 13.40 8.53 3.32
CA GLY A 130 14.72 8.73 3.91
C GLY A 130 15.85 8.88 2.88
N CYS A 131 15.58 8.63 1.59
CA CYS A 131 16.51 8.87 0.49
C CYS A 131 15.86 9.73 -0.62
N VAL A 132 16.70 10.48 -1.35
CA VAL A 132 16.25 11.43 -2.38
C VAL A 132 15.40 10.76 -3.46
N GLU A 133 15.85 9.61 -3.97
CA GLU A 133 15.13 8.86 -5.00
C GLU A 133 13.77 8.35 -4.51
N GLY A 134 13.71 7.83 -3.28
CA GLY A 134 12.47 7.36 -2.67
C GLY A 134 11.47 8.48 -2.47
N ALA A 135 11.93 9.63 -1.96
CA ALA A 135 11.09 10.82 -1.82
C ALA A 135 10.54 11.33 -3.16
N MET A 136 11.34 11.28 -4.25
CA MET A 136 10.86 11.61 -5.59
C MET A 136 9.77 10.65 -6.06
N LEU A 137 9.95 9.34 -5.88
CA LEU A 137 8.95 8.33 -6.26
C LEU A 137 7.62 8.54 -5.53
N VAL A 138 7.67 8.78 -4.21
CA VAL A 138 6.47 9.07 -3.40
C VAL A 138 5.77 10.33 -3.93
N ARG A 139 6.50 11.42 -4.15
CA ARG A 139 5.94 12.66 -4.72
C ARG A 139 5.33 12.45 -6.10
N MET A 140 5.99 11.70 -6.98
CA MET A 140 5.47 11.39 -8.31
C MET A 140 4.17 10.60 -8.25
N VAL A 141 4.04 9.66 -7.31
CA VAL A 141 2.81 8.90 -7.08
C VAL A 141 1.70 9.79 -6.51
N MET A 142 2.02 10.69 -5.57
CA MET A 142 1.06 11.63 -4.98
C MET A 142 0.61 12.73 -5.96
N ALA A 143 1.51 13.21 -6.82
CA ALA A 143 1.27 14.30 -7.75
C ALA A 143 0.45 13.90 -8.99
N ILE A 144 0.05 12.63 -9.10
CA ILE A 144 -0.84 12.15 -10.18
C ILE A 144 -2.19 12.87 -10.02
N PRO A 145 -2.54 13.82 -10.91
CA PRO A 145 -3.70 14.66 -10.72
C PRO A 145 -4.97 13.81 -10.77
N GLN A 146 -5.85 14.04 -9.79
CA GLN A 146 -7.24 13.62 -9.82
C GLN A 146 -7.98 14.70 -10.63
N LYS A 147 -8.48 14.35 -11.82
CA LYS A 147 -9.39 15.22 -12.56
C LYS A 147 -10.82 14.93 -12.12
#